data_AF-A0A1Y3WBG9-F1
#
_entry.id   AF-A0A1Y3WBG9-F1
#
_cell.length_a   1.000
_cell.length_b   1.000
_cell.length_c   1.000
_cell.angle_alpha   90.00
_cell.angle_beta   90.00
_cell.angle_gamma   90.00
#
_symmetry.space_group_name_H-M   'P 1'
#
loop_
_entity.id
_entity.type
_entity.pdbx_description
1 polymer ?
#
loop_
_entity_poly.entity_id
_entity_poly.type
_entity_poly.pdbx_seq_one_letter_code
_entity_poly.pdbx_strand_id
1 'polypeptide(L)'
;MIYNERDTRKEMVCEAAKQIMMAARTAPKGKGVDIIEIATVTGDDLLTLANQMRLTGEKRGMKFFLRDAGNIEQSDAVILIGTRRQVQGLNCAYCGYPTCAENPQANPCAINSIDVGIAIGSACSKAADMRIDTRVMFSAGATAQEMELLPGCRQVIAIAMSVSSKSPFFDRKPQTPKP
;
A
#
# COMPACT_ATOMS: atom_id res chain seq x y z
N MET A 1 37.56 7.98 1.17
CA MET A 1 36.44 7.62 2.09
C MET A 1 35.67 6.48 1.44
N ILE A 2 35.46 5.37 2.15
CA ILE A 2 34.71 4.21 1.65
C ILE A 2 33.43 4.12 2.47
N TYR A 3 32.28 3.92 1.84
CA TYR A 3 31.01 3.65 2.51
C TYR A 3 30.48 2.28 2.05
N ASN A 4 29.93 1.50 2.97
CA ASN A 4 29.28 0.24 2.65
C ASN A 4 27.79 0.50 2.39
N GLU A 5 27.26 -0.05 1.30
CA GLU A 5 25.83 0.02 0.99
C GLU A 5 24.98 -0.50 2.17
N ARG A 6 25.44 -1.53 2.87
CA ARG A 6 24.70 -2.13 3.99
C ARG A 6 24.46 -1.17 5.14
N ASP A 7 25.39 -0.24 5.34
CA ASP A 7 25.32 0.74 6.43
C ASP A 7 24.39 1.91 6.08
N THR A 8 24.13 2.12 4.78
CA THR A 8 23.32 3.24 4.26
C THR A 8 21.97 2.80 3.70
N ARG A 9 21.74 1.50 3.53
CA ARG A 9 20.53 0.93 2.92
C ARG A 9 19.24 1.48 3.50
N LYS A 10 19.12 1.53 4.82
CA LYS A 10 17.90 2.03 5.49
C LYS A 10 17.59 3.46 5.08
N GLU A 11 18.61 4.33 5.08
CA GLU A 11 18.49 5.72 4.65
C GLU A 11 18.12 5.82 3.16
N MET A 12 18.78 5.04 2.30
CA MET A 12 18.48 5.00 0.87
C MET A 12 17.04 4.55 0.59
N VAL A 13 16.53 3.56 1.32
CA VAL A 13 15.14 3.09 1.18
C VAL A 13 14.16 4.17 1.62
N CYS A 14 14.42 4.85 2.73
CA CYS A 14 13.60 5.98 3.17
C CYS A 14 13.58 7.10 2.11
N GLU A 15 14.71 7.41 1.49
CA GLU A 15 14.79 8.42 0.44
C GLU A 15 14.05 7.98 -0.84
N ALA A 16 14.19 6.71 -1.22
CA ALA A 16 13.43 6.16 -2.33
C ALA A 16 11.92 6.19 -2.06
N ALA A 17 11.49 5.87 -0.85
CA ALA A 17 10.08 5.94 -0.46
C ALA A 17 9.53 7.36 -0.62
N LYS A 18 10.26 8.41 -0.22
CA LYS A 18 9.86 9.81 -0.46
C LYS A 18 9.66 10.10 -1.95
N GLN A 19 10.58 9.65 -2.81
CA GLN A 19 10.44 9.82 -4.26
C GLN A 19 9.23 9.10 -4.85
N ILE A 20 8.95 7.89 -4.37
CA ILE A 20 7.79 7.11 -4.79
C ILE A 20 6.48 7.77 -4.32
N MET A 21 6.44 8.29 -3.09
CA MET A 21 5.30 9.05 -2.58
C MET A 21 5.03 10.30 -3.43
N MET A 22 6.08 11.00 -3.89
CA MET A 22 5.93 12.13 -4.82
C MET A 22 5.27 11.71 -6.13
N ALA A 23 5.69 10.59 -6.72
CA ALA A 23 5.06 10.07 -7.94
C ALA A 23 3.57 9.79 -7.73
N ALA A 24 3.21 9.05 -6.68
CA ALA A 24 1.81 8.80 -6.32
C ALA A 24 0.99 10.08 -6.10
N ARG A 25 1.54 11.09 -5.42
CA ARG A 25 0.87 12.37 -5.20
C ARG A 25 0.53 13.06 -6.53
N THR A 26 1.44 13.04 -7.49
CA THR A 26 1.25 13.72 -8.79
C THR A 26 0.38 12.95 -9.79
N ALA A 27 0.00 11.71 -9.49
CA ALA A 27 -0.82 10.90 -10.38
C ALA A 27 -2.16 11.60 -10.72
N PRO A 28 -2.69 11.49 -11.95
CA PRO A 28 -3.92 12.18 -12.34
C PRO A 28 -5.13 11.66 -11.55
N LYS A 29 -6.08 12.55 -11.29
CA LYS A 29 -7.27 12.29 -10.46
C LYS A 29 -8.52 12.83 -11.12
N GLY A 30 -9.66 12.17 -10.88
CA GLY A 30 -10.97 12.62 -11.33
C GLY A 30 -11.24 14.07 -10.94
N LYS A 31 -11.52 14.90 -11.94
CA LYS A 31 -11.79 16.35 -11.78
C LYS A 31 -10.67 17.14 -11.07
N GLY A 32 -9.44 16.61 -11.02
CA GLY A 32 -8.33 17.24 -10.29
C GLY A 32 -8.53 17.30 -8.78
N VAL A 33 -9.48 16.54 -8.22
CA VAL A 33 -9.78 16.57 -6.78
C VAL A 33 -8.80 15.65 -6.05
N ASP A 34 -7.96 16.25 -5.20
CA ASP A 34 -6.99 15.49 -4.42
C ASP A 34 -7.52 15.08 -3.05
N ILE A 35 -7.73 13.78 -2.89
CA ILE A 35 -8.23 13.13 -1.67
C ILE A 35 -7.40 11.90 -1.30
N ILE A 36 -6.24 11.75 -1.95
CA ILE A 36 -5.32 10.64 -1.70
C ILE A 36 -4.46 11.00 -0.48
N GLU A 37 -4.25 10.04 0.40
CA GLU A 37 -3.32 10.15 1.53
C GLU A 37 -2.21 9.12 1.36
N ILE A 38 -0.98 9.51 1.73
CA ILE A 38 0.21 8.70 1.48
C ILE A 38 1.11 8.74 2.71
N ALA A 39 1.56 7.58 3.18
CA ALA A 39 2.53 7.46 4.27
C ALA A 39 3.50 6.31 4.00
N THR A 40 4.64 6.29 4.69
CA THR A 40 5.57 5.16 4.67
C THR A 40 5.74 4.63 6.09
N VAL A 41 5.65 3.30 6.24
CA VAL A 41 5.93 2.56 7.47
C VAL A 41 7.34 1.99 7.35
N THR A 42 8.17 2.19 8.38
CA THR A 42 9.57 1.73 8.43
C THR A 42 9.95 1.34 9.85
N GLY A 43 11.08 0.63 10.02
CA GLY A 43 11.59 0.30 11.35
C GLY A 43 10.64 -0.61 12.13
N ASP A 44 10.51 -0.36 13.44
CA ASP A 44 9.72 -1.23 14.34
C ASP A 44 8.22 -1.21 14.02
N ASP A 45 7.71 -0.16 13.36
CA ASP A 45 6.31 -0.09 12.94
C ASP A 45 5.96 -1.14 11.86
N LEU A 46 6.95 -1.65 11.12
CA LEU A 46 6.75 -2.79 10.21
C LEU A 46 6.38 -4.05 10.98
N LEU A 47 7.01 -4.29 12.13
CA LEU A 47 6.70 -5.42 12.99
C LEU A 47 5.32 -5.25 13.63
N THR A 48 4.99 -4.03 14.06
CA THR A 48 3.65 -3.70 14.56
C THR A 48 2.57 -3.99 13.51
N LEU A 49 2.79 -3.53 12.27
CA LEU A 49 1.88 -3.79 11.15
C LEU A 49 1.75 -5.29 10.86
N ALA A 50 2.86 -6.02 10.79
CA ALA A 50 2.85 -7.46 10.50
C ALA A 50 2.13 -8.26 11.59
N ASN A 51 2.36 -7.93 12.87
CA ASN A 51 1.65 -8.57 13.98
C ASN A 51 0.14 -8.31 13.91
N GLN A 52 -0.25 -7.07 13.63
CA GLN A 52 -1.66 -6.75 13.45
C GLN A 52 -2.26 -7.49 12.24
N MET A 53 -1.50 -7.66 11.15
CA MET A 53 -1.96 -8.42 9.99
C MET A 53 -2.28 -9.88 10.34
N ARG A 54 -1.53 -10.50 11.26
CA ARG A 54 -1.83 -11.86 11.73
C ARG A 54 -3.17 -11.91 12.46
N LEU A 55 -3.39 -10.98 13.39
CA LEU A 55 -4.64 -10.86 14.13
C LEU A 55 -5.83 -10.58 13.21
N THR A 56 -5.69 -9.65 12.26
CA THR A 56 -6.71 -9.37 11.23
C THR A 56 -6.97 -10.62 10.37
N GLY A 57 -5.92 -11.35 9.99
CA GLY A 57 -6.01 -12.58 9.21
C GLY A 57 -6.81 -13.68 9.88
N GLU A 58 -6.54 -13.92 11.17
CA GLU A 58 -7.28 -14.86 12.01
C GLU A 58 -8.74 -14.43 12.17
N LYS A 59 -8.98 -13.16 12.56
CA LYS A 59 -10.32 -12.58 12.72
C LYS A 59 -11.17 -12.73 11.45
N ARG A 60 -10.57 -12.56 10.27
CA ARG A 60 -11.25 -12.62 8.98
C ARG A 60 -11.26 -14.02 8.34
N GLY A 61 -10.60 -15.01 8.94
CA GLY A 61 -10.44 -16.36 8.37
C GLY A 61 -9.61 -16.39 7.07
N MET A 62 -8.85 -15.33 6.77
CA MET A 62 -8.11 -15.16 5.52
C MET A 62 -6.65 -15.52 5.69
N LYS A 63 -6.31 -16.82 5.54
CA LYS A 63 -4.96 -17.37 5.78
C LYS A 63 -3.82 -16.65 5.02
N PHE A 64 -4.11 -16.02 3.88
CA PHE A 64 -3.07 -15.30 3.13
C PHE A 64 -2.52 -14.07 3.85
N PHE A 65 -3.24 -13.51 4.84
CA PHE A 65 -2.73 -12.44 5.70
C PHE A 65 -1.51 -12.88 6.51
N LEU A 66 -1.49 -14.13 7.01
CA LEU A 66 -0.36 -14.68 7.75
C LEU A 66 0.90 -14.74 6.87
N ARG A 67 0.72 -15.17 5.63
CA ARG A 67 1.77 -15.22 4.62
C ARG A 67 2.29 -13.82 4.27
N ASP A 68 1.37 -12.88 4.06
CA ASP A 68 1.73 -11.52 3.69
C ASP A 68 2.38 -10.77 4.87
N ALA A 69 1.99 -11.06 6.12
CA ALA A 69 2.64 -10.53 7.32
C ALA A 69 4.13 -10.90 7.38
N GLY A 70 4.48 -12.15 7.05
CA GLY A 70 5.87 -12.57 6.95
C GLY A 70 6.66 -11.86 5.85
N ASN A 71 6.00 -11.37 4.80
CA ASN A 71 6.64 -10.51 3.80
C ASN A 71 6.89 -9.10 4.35
N ILE A 72 5.93 -8.54 5.11
CA ILE A 72 6.07 -7.22 5.72
C ILE A 72 7.23 -7.19 6.72
N GLU A 73 7.41 -8.23 7.52
CA GLU A 73 8.56 -8.35 8.45
C GLU A 73 9.92 -8.36 7.75
N GLN A 74 9.97 -8.85 6.52
CA GLN A 74 11.19 -8.91 5.71
C GLN A 74 11.33 -7.70 4.78
N SER A 75 10.36 -6.78 4.78
CA SER A 75 10.39 -5.58 3.94
C SER A 75 11.27 -4.51 4.57
N ASP A 76 11.91 -3.69 3.73
CA ASP A 76 12.69 -2.55 4.21
C ASP A 76 11.78 -1.33 4.50
N ALA A 77 10.67 -1.21 3.76
CA ALA A 77 9.64 -0.20 3.96
C ALA A 77 8.29 -0.65 3.38
N VAL A 78 7.21 -0.01 3.81
CA VAL A 78 5.86 -0.18 3.22
C VAL A 78 5.26 1.18 2.97
N ILE A 79 4.91 1.49 1.71
CA ILE A 79 4.14 2.69 1.37
C ILE A 79 2.66 2.37 1.47
N LEU A 80 1.91 3.20 2.18
CA LEU A 80 0.46 3.16 2.26
C LEU A 80 -0.10 4.25 1.35
N ILE A 81 -1.05 3.89 0.50
CA ILE A 81 -1.80 4.84 -0.34
C ILE A 81 -3.28 4.60 -0.08
N GLY A 82 -3.94 5.62 0.43
CA GLY A 82 -5.37 5.62 0.76
C GLY A 82 -6.14 6.68 0.01
N THR A 83 -7.44 6.49 -0.13
CA THR A 83 -8.35 7.57 -0.56
C THR A 83 -9.43 7.82 0.48
N ARG A 84 -9.72 9.10 0.72
CA ARG A 84 -10.95 9.53 1.36
C ARG A 84 -12.13 9.37 0.40
N ARG A 85 -13.35 9.48 0.91
CA ARG A 85 -14.56 9.48 0.08
C ARG A 85 -14.86 10.92 -0.37
N GLN A 86 -15.11 11.10 -1.66
CA GLN A 86 -15.58 12.35 -2.24
C GLN A 86 -16.70 12.08 -3.25
N VAL A 87 -17.79 12.83 -3.11
CA VAL A 87 -18.86 12.81 -4.12
C VAL A 87 -18.41 13.65 -5.32
N GLN A 88 -18.30 13.02 -6.50
CA GLN A 88 -17.79 13.70 -7.70
C GLN A 88 -18.86 14.51 -8.45
N GLY A 89 -20.14 14.22 -8.22
CA GLY A 89 -21.27 14.92 -8.85
C GLY A 89 -21.41 14.65 -10.35
N LEU A 90 -20.81 13.57 -10.86
CA LEU A 90 -20.86 13.22 -12.29
C LEU A 90 -22.14 12.48 -12.70
N ASN A 91 -22.86 11.87 -11.74
CA ASN A 91 -24.03 11.02 -11.99
C ASN A 91 -23.77 9.95 -13.09
N CYS A 92 -22.57 9.35 -13.08
CA CYS A 92 -22.12 8.44 -14.13
C CYS A 92 -22.56 6.97 -13.95
N ALA A 93 -23.23 6.64 -12.86
CA ALA A 93 -23.64 5.29 -12.48
C ALA A 93 -22.55 4.20 -12.32
N TYR A 94 -21.25 4.54 -12.41
CA TYR A 94 -20.16 3.56 -12.34
C TYR A 94 -20.04 2.84 -10.99
N CYS A 95 -20.51 3.44 -9.90
CA CYS A 95 -20.57 2.80 -8.58
C CYS A 95 -21.86 2.00 -8.33
N GLY A 96 -22.68 1.80 -9.37
CA GLY A 96 -23.92 1.02 -9.33
C GLY A 96 -25.18 1.80 -8.94
N TYR A 97 -25.11 3.13 -8.80
CA TYR A 97 -26.24 3.99 -8.40
C TYR A 97 -26.55 5.05 -9.47
N PRO A 98 -27.81 5.29 -9.86
CA PRO A 98 -28.18 6.23 -10.94
C PRO A 98 -27.59 7.63 -10.78
N THR A 99 -27.65 8.19 -9.57
CA THR A 99 -27.08 9.49 -9.25
C THR A 99 -26.08 9.42 -8.10
N CYS A 100 -25.22 10.42 -8.02
CA CYS A 100 -24.27 10.55 -6.92
C CYS A 100 -24.97 10.75 -5.55
N ALA A 101 -26.18 11.33 -5.54
CA ALA A 101 -26.96 11.53 -4.32
C ALA A 101 -27.56 10.21 -3.78
N GLU A 102 -27.88 9.28 -4.67
CA GLU A 102 -28.41 7.96 -4.32
C GLU A 102 -27.34 6.99 -3.81
N ASN A 103 -26.06 7.29 -4.03
CA ASN A 103 -24.95 6.44 -3.59
C ASN A 103 -24.75 6.51 -2.05
N PRO A 104 -25.00 5.42 -1.29
CA PRO A 104 -24.90 5.42 0.16
C PRO A 104 -23.50 5.80 0.67
N GLN A 105 -23.43 6.37 1.87
CA GLN A 105 -22.16 6.80 2.46
C GLN A 105 -21.11 5.68 2.55
N ALA A 106 -21.57 4.46 2.81
CA ALA A 106 -20.72 3.28 2.92
C ALA A 106 -20.16 2.78 1.58
N ASN A 107 -20.80 3.10 0.46
CA ASN A 107 -20.37 2.63 -0.86
C ASN A 107 -19.37 3.64 -1.47
N PRO A 108 -18.16 3.19 -1.86
CA PRO A 108 -17.14 4.07 -2.41
C PRO A 108 -17.56 4.58 -3.80
N CYS A 109 -17.19 5.82 -4.10
CA CYS A 109 -17.26 6.33 -5.46
C CYS A 109 -16.25 5.58 -6.33
N ALA A 110 -16.70 5.03 -7.47
CA ALA A 110 -15.84 4.26 -8.37
C ALA A 110 -14.65 5.09 -8.87
N ILE A 111 -14.85 6.40 -9.11
CA ILE A 111 -13.77 7.30 -9.53
C ILE A 111 -12.70 7.45 -8.44
N ASN A 112 -13.07 7.56 -7.16
CA ASN A 112 -12.08 7.61 -6.08
C ASN A 112 -11.25 6.32 -6.00
N SER A 113 -11.90 5.16 -6.24
CA SER A 113 -11.19 3.88 -6.32
C SER A 113 -10.24 3.80 -7.52
N ILE A 114 -10.62 4.39 -8.66
CA ILE A 114 -9.76 4.50 -9.84
C ILE A 114 -8.58 5.43 -9.54
N ASP A 115 -8.82 6.58 -8.90
CA ASP A 115 -7.79 7.55 -8.55
C ASP A 115 -6.70 6.93 -7.68
N VAL A 116 -7.06 6.19 -6.62
CA VAL A 116 -6.07 5.50 -5.79
C VAL A 116 -5.34 4.40 -6.56
N GLY A 117 -6.02 3.70 -7.48
CA GLY A 117 -5.40 2.73 -8.39
C GLY A 117 -4.34 3.37 -9.30
N ILE A 118 -4.63 4.55 -9.85
CA ILE A 118 -3.68 5.32 -10.67
C ILE A 118 -2.48 5.78 -9.83
N ALA A 119 -2.70 6.23 -8.59
CA ALA A 119 -1.63 6.58 -7.68
C ALA A 119 -0.71 5.39 -7.33
N ILE A 120 -1.30 4.20 -7.09
CA ILE A 120 -0.55 2.96 -6.90
C ILE A 120 0.28 2.62 -8.13
N GLY A 121 -0.31 2.71 -9.33
CA GLY A 121 0.40 2.46 -10.59
C GLY A 121 1.60 3.41 -10.79
N SER A 122 1.41 4.70 -10.48
CA SER A 122 2.47 5.70 -10.55
C SER A 122 3.60 5.41 -9.54
N ALA A 123 3.26 5.05 -8.30
CA ALA A 123 4.24 4.63 -7.30
C ALA A 123 5.02 3.39 -7.74
N CYS A 124 4.34 2.36 -8.23
CA CYS A 124 4.98 1.14 -8.72
C CYS A 124 5.93 1.43 -9.90
N SER A 125 5.54 2.31 -10.83
CA SER A 125 6.40 2.74 -11.94
C SER A 125 7.68 3.39 -11.42
N LYS A 126 7.57 4.34 -10.48
CA LYS A 126 8.74 5.01 -9.90
C LYS A 126 9.64 4.04 -9.12
N ALA A 127 9.05 3.10 -8.37
CA ALA A 127 9.82 2.06 -7.69
C ALA A 127 10.57 1.16 -8.68
N ALA A 128 9.93 0.82 -9.81
CA ALA A 128 10.56 0.06 -10.88
C ALA A 128 11.71 0.82 -11.56
N ASP A 129 11.59 2.14 -11.74
CA ASP A 129 12.69 3.00 -12.23
C ASP A 129 13.91 2.94 -11.30
N MET A 130 13.67 2.83 -9.99
CA MET A 130 14.69 2.69 -8.95
C MET A 130 15.15 1.24 -8.74
N ARG A 131 14.59 0.27 -9.48
CA ARG A 131 14.89 -1.17 -9.40
C ARG A 131 14.65 -1.77 -8.00
N ILE A 132 13.65 -1.24 -7.29
CA ILE A 132 13.25 -1.75 -5.98
C ILE A 132 12.22 -2.87 -6.16
N ASP A 133 12.43 -4.00 -5.48
CA ASP A 133 11.43 -5.05 -5.45
C ASP A 133 10.20 -4.56 -4.71
N THR A 134 9.02 -4.76 -5.30
CA THR A 134 7.76 -4.32 -4.70
C THR A 134 6.66 -5.37 -4.75
N ARG A 135 5.71 -5.24 -3.83
CA ARG A 135 4.48 -6.03 -3.83
C ARG A 135 3.30 -5.21 -3.34
N VAL A 136 2.31 -5.05 -4.21
CA VAL A 136 1.02 -4.43 -3.87
C VAL A 136 0.18 -5.42 -3.05
N MET A 137 -0.31 -4.99 -1.89
CA MET A 137 -1.03 -5.84 -0.94
C MET A 137 -2.29 -5.15 -0.39
N PHE A 138 -3.45 -5.75 -0.67
CA PHE A 138 -4.70 -5.41 0.01
C PHE A 138 -4.66 -5.81 1.50
N SER A 139 -4.05 -6.94 1.84
CA SER A 139 -3.97 -7.46 3.22
C SER A 139 -3.34 -6.44 4.17
N ALA A 140 -2.14 -5.97 3.85
CA ALA A 140 -1.45 -4.96 4.63
C ALA A 140 -2.18 -3.61 4.62
N GLY A 141 -2.74 -3.19 3.48
CA GLY A 141 -3.52 -1.95 3.39
C GLY A 141 -4.80 -1.99 4.25
N ALA A 142 -5.54 -3.10 4.23
CA ALA A 142 -6.74 -3.31 5.04
C ALA A 142 -6.43 -3.30 6.54
N THR A 143 -5.32 -3.92 6.95
CA THR A 143 -4.85 -3.85 8.35
C THR A 143 -4.43 -2.44 8.73
N ALA A 144 -3.68 -1.74 7.87
CA ALA A 144 -3.30 -0.34 8.11
C ALA A 144 -4.52 0.59 8.26
N GLN A 145 -5.61 0.31 7.54
CA GLN A 145 -6.88 1.01 7.71
C GLN A 145 -7.54 0.71 9.06
N GLU A 146 -7.53 -0.55 9.53
CA GLU A 146 -8.03 -0.91 10.88
C GLU A 146 -7.21 -0.24 12.00
N MET A 147 -5.92 0.00 11.75
CA MET A 147 -5.00 0.70 12.65
C MET A 147 -5.08 2.22 12.56
N GLU A 148 -5.93 2.77 11.68
CA GLU A 148 -6.06 4.21 11.43
C GLU A 148 -4.75 4.91 11.01
N LEU A 149 -3.83 4.21 10.33
CA LEU A 149 -2.56 4.80 9.88
C LEU A 149 -2.74 5.90 8.83
N LEU A 150 -3.87 5.90 8.12
CA LEU A 150 -4.31 7.00 7.24
C LEU A 150 -5.74 7.42 7.64
N PRO A 151 -5.91 8.25 8.68
CA PRO A 151 -7.22 8.59 9.22
C PRO A 151 -8.19 9.14 8.17
N GLY A 152 -9.42 8.61 8.16
CA GLY A 152 -10.47 9.03 7.21
C GLY A 152 -10.39 8.38 5.83
N CYS A 153 -9.35 7.60 5.52
CA CYS A 153 -9.33 6.79 4.31
C CYS A 153 -10.24 5.56 4.43
N ARG A 154 -10.90 5.18 3.33
CA ARG A 154 -11.83 4.03 3.27
C ARG A 154 -11.37 2.90 2.36
N GLN A 155 -10.35 3.16 1.56
CA GLN A 155 -9.67 2.18 0.73
C GLN A 155 -8.18 2.48 0.80
N VAL A 156 -7.46 1.72 1.63
CA VAL A 156 -6.00 1.80 1.79
C VAL A 156 -5.37 0.56 1.17
N ILE A 157 -4.34 0.76 0.34
CA ILE A 157 -3.54 -0.30 -0.26
C ILE A 157 -2.08 -0.07 0.11
N ALA A 158 -1.37 -1.15 0.41
CA ALA A 158 0.04 -1.11 0.75
C ALA A 158 0.90 -1.52 -0.46
N ILE A 159 2.09 -0.94 -0.56
CA ILE A 159 3.17 -1.33 -1.47
C ILE A 159 4.38 -1.65 -0.58
N ALA A 160 4.61 -2.95 -0.34
CA ALA A 160 5.81 -3.40 0.34
C ALA A 160 7.02 -3.24 -0.56
N MET A 161 8.15 -2.82 0.00
CA MET A 161 9.41 -2.55 -0.71
C MET A 161 10.55 -3.33 -0.08
N SER A 162 11.45 -3.86 -0.91
CA SER A 162 12.69 -4.46 -0.44
C SER A 162 13.87 -4.16 -1.36
N VAL A 163 15.03 -3.92 -0.75
CA VAL A 163 16.34 -3.75 -1.39
C VAL A 163 17.28 -4.80 -0.79
N SER A 164 16.99 -6.06 -1.11
CA SER A 164 17.75 -7.22 -0.68
C SER A 164 18.32 -7.96 -1.88
N SER A 165 19.21 -8.93 -1.64
CA SER A 165 19.75 -9.78 -2.72
C SER A 165 18.75 -10.78 -3.30
N LYS A 166 17.61 -10.98 -2.62
CA LYS A 166 16.55 -11.92 -3.01
C LYS A 166 15.21 -11.35 -2.56
N SER A 167 14.25 -11.30 -3.47
CA SER A 167 12.97 -10.68 -3.18
C SER A 167 12.22 -11.48 -2.12
N PRO A 168 11.92 -10.93 -0.93
CA PRO A 168 11.11 -11.64 0.08
C PRO A 168 9.70 -11.95 -0.45
N PHE A 169 9.27 -11.24 -1.49
CA PHE A 169 7.96 -11.40 -2.12
C PHE A 169 7.88 -12.61 -3.05
N PHE A 170 8.98 -13.09 -3.62
CA PHE A 170 8.97 -14.17 -4.62
C PHE A 170 9.95 -15.32 -4.32
N ASP A 171 11.09 -15.06 -3.67
CA ASP A 171 12.15 -16.04 -3.38
C ASP A 171 12.00 -16.74 -2.02
N ARG A 172 10.83 -17.32 -1.77
CA ARG A 172 10.43 -17.74 -0.42
C ARG A 172 10.99 -19.11 -0.01
N LYS A 173 11.34 -19.18 1.28
CA LYS A 173 11.36 -20.39 2.13
C LYS A 173 10.14 -21.32 1.87
N PRO A 174 10.21 -22.55 1.32
CA PRO A 174 9.07 -23.46 1.41
C PRO A 174 8.72 -23.67 2.89
N GLN A 175 7.43 -23.53 3.25
CA GLN A 175 6.99 -23.72 4.65
C GLN A 175 6.94 -25.21 5.04
N THR A 176 7.00 -26.11 4.06
CA THR A 176 7.19 -27.55 4.28
C THR A 176 8.67 -27.92 4.13
N PRO A 177 9.21 -28.79 5.01
CA PRO A 177 10.49 -29.44 4.76
C PRO A 177 10.43 -30.09 3.38
N LYS A 178 11.48 -29.92 2.56
CA LYS A 178 11.61 -30.72 1.33
C LYS A 178 11.70 -32.20 1.76
N PRO A 179 11.00 -33.12 1.06
CA PRO A 179 11.15 -34.56 1.31
C PRO A 179 12.61 -35.00 1.13
#